data_AF-E0Q7G5-F1
#
_entry.id   AF-E0Q7G5-F1
#
_cell.length_a   1.000
_cell.length_b   1.000
_cell.length_c   1.000
_cell.angle_alpha   90.00
_cell.angle_beta   90.00
_cell.angle_gamma   90.00
#
_symmetry.space_group_name_H-M   'P 1'
#
loop_
_entity.id
_entity.type
_entity.pdbx_description
1 polymer ?
#
loop_
_entity_poly.entity_id
_entity_poly.type
_entity_poly.pdbx_seq_one_letter_code
_entity_poly.pdbx_strand_id
1 'polypeptide(L)' 'MATNVSEKDKILNELIDWLNEEWNKANHESDNPDKELLEKYNFYDGMTSAYEFVIGKCRSMLGYSGSMPSEVPNQSEE' A
#
# COMPACT_ATOMS: atom_id res chain seq x y z
N MET A 1 -3.00 -9.34 23.55
CA MET A 1 -1.96 -8.76 22.67
C MET A 1 -1.34 -7.57 23.39
N ALA A 2 -0.03 -7.32 23.23
CA ALA A 2 0.60 -6.15 23.83
C ALA A 2 0.02 -4.88 23.19
N THR A 3 -0.53 -3.96 23.98
CA THR A 3 -1.22 -2.74 23.54
C THR A 3 -0.43 -1.91 22.52
N ASN A 4 0.89 -1.89 22.66
CA ASN A 4 1.81 -1.17 21.77
C ASN A 4 1.84 -1.75 20.34
N VAL A 5 1.56 -3.04 20.18
CA VAL A 5 1.46 -3.69 18.86
C VAL A 5 0.15 -3.27 18.19
N SER A 6 -0.97 -3.24 18.92
CA SER A 6 -2.26 -2.83 18.35
C SER A 6 -2.32 -1.36 17.96
N GLU A 7 -1.68 -0.47 18.71
CA GLU A 7 -1.65 0.97 18.38
C GLU A 7 -0.78 1.25 17.15
N LYS A 8 0.40 0.61 17.08
CA LYS A 8 1.25 0.67 15.89
C LYS A 8 0.48 0.20 14.65
N ASP A 9 -0.18 -0.95 14.74
CA ASP A 9 -0.87 -1.52 13.59
C ASP A 9 -2.05 -0.65 13.15
N LYS A 10 -2.76 -0.03 14.09
CA LYS A 10 -3.80 0.96 13.78
C LYS A 10 -3.24 2.15 13.00
N ILE A 11 -2.15 2.75 13.47
CA ILE A 11 -1.51 3.90 12.81
C ILE A 11 -1.03 3.53 11.41
N LEU A 12 -0.44 2.34 11.25
CA LEU A 12 0.03 1.87 9.95
C LEU A 12 -1.13 1.67 8.96
N ASN A 13 -2.28 1.16 9.40
CA ASN A 13 -3.46 1.04 8.55
C ASN A 13 -4.05 2.42 8.18
N GLU A 14 -4.18 3.34 9.15
CA GLU A 14 -4.65 4.71 8.87
C GLU A 14 -3.74 5.43 7.86
N LEU A 15 -2.43 5.23 7.96
CA LEU A 15 -1.46 5.79 7.00
C LEU A 15 -1.60 5.15 5.61
N ILE A 16 -1.80 3.82 5.53
CA ILE A 16 -2.05 3.13 4.26
C ILE A 16 -3.33 3.66 3.60
N ASP A 17 -4.41 3.81 4.36
CA ASP A 17 -5.69 4.30 3.84
C ASP A 17 -5.55 5.71 3.27
N TRP A 18 -4.92 6.62 4.03
CA TRP A 18 -4.65 7.98 3.57
C TRP A 18 -3.76 8.01 2.31
N LEU A 19 -2.69 7.21 2.27
CA LEU A 19 -1.80 7.13 1.09
C LEU A 19 -2.51 6.58 -0.15
N ASN A 20 -3.44 5.62 0.02
CA ASN A 20 -4.26 5.13 -1.10
C ASN A 20 -5.19 6.22 -1.64
N GLU A 21 -5.78 7.05 -0.78
CA GLU A 21 -6.59 8.19 -1.21
C GLU A 21 -5.76 9.22 -1.99
N GLU A 22 -4.56 9.56 -1.50
CA GLU A 22 -3.66 10.48 -2.20
C GLU A 22 -3.13 9.90 -3.51
N TRP A 23 -2.82 8.60 -3.56
CA TRP A 23 -2.46 7.90 -4.79
C TRP A 23 -3.58 7.98 -5.82
N ASN A 24 -4.83 7.73 -5.44
CA ASN A 24 -5.97 7.82 -6.34
C ASN A 24 -6.14 9.23 -6.91
N LYS A 25 -5.96 10.27 -6.09
CA LYS A 25 -6.01 11.67 -6.54
C LYS A 25 -4.88 11.96 -7.53
N ALA A 26 -3.65 11.57 -7.20
CA ALA A 26 -2.48 11.76 -8.05
C ALA A 26 -2.60 11.04 -9.41
N ASN A 27 -3.11 9.82 -9.39
CA ASN A 27 -3.33 9.04 -10.61
C ASN A 27 -4.44 9.65 -11.48
N HIS A 28 -5.54 10.09 -10.87
CA HIS A 28 -6.63 10.76 -11.60
C HIS A 28 -6.19 12.10 -12.24
N GLU A 29 -5.32 12.87 -11.58
CA GLU A 29 -4.73 14.10 -12.17
C GLU A 29 -3.79 13.81 -13.35
N SER A 30 -3.22 12.60 -13.41
CA SER A 30 -2.40 12.12 -14.52
C SER A 30 -3.24 11.71 -15.75
N ASP A 31 -4.47 11.22 -15.53
CA ASP A 31 -5.39 10.72 -16.56
C ASP A 31 -6.10 11.83 -17.37
N ASN A 32 -6.00 13.10 -16.94
CA ASN A 32 -6.58 14.25 -17.66
C ASN A 32 -5.50 15.23 -18.18
N PRO A 33 -4.70 14.84 -19.19
CA PRO A 33 -3.66 15.68 -19.73
C PRO A 33 -4.25 16.76 -20.63
N ASP A 34 -4.28 18.01 -20.15
CA ASP A 34 -4.12 19.13 -21.08
C ASP A 34 -2.71 19.07 -21.70
N LYS A 35 -2.52 19.60 -22.92
CA LYS A 35 -1.31 19.46 -23.77
C LYS A 35 0.03 19.95 -23.15
N GLU A 36 0.02 20.38 -21.91
CA GLU A 36 1.12 20.89 -21.11
C GLU A 36 1.21 19.97 -19.87
N LEU A 37 2.17 19.07 -19.64
CA LEU A 37 3.55 18.95 -20.06
C LEU A 37 3.98 17.51 -19.67
N LEU A 38 4.93 16.88 -20.37
CA LEU A 38 5.57 15.62 -19.95
C LEU A 38 6.08 15.66 -18.49
N GLU A 39 6.45 16.87 -18.01
CA GLU A 39 6.85 17.11 -16.62
C GLU A 39 5.70 16.91 -15.61
N LYS A 40 4.47 17.25 -15.98
CA LYS A 40 3.28 17.00 -15.13
C LYS A 40 3.09 15.50 -14.97
N TYR A 41 3.15 14.74 -16.07
CA TYR A 41 3.10 13.27 -16.03
C TYR A 41 4.21 12.68 -15.16
N ASN A 42 5.48 13.07 -15.37
CA ASN A 42 6.61 12.60 -14.56
C ASN A 42 6.49 12.95 -13.07
N PHE A 43 5.91 14.11 -12.75
CA PHE A 43 5.66 14.51 -11.36
C PHE A 43 4.63 13.59 -10.68
N TYR A 44 3.48 13.36 -11.31
CA TYR A 44 2.44 12.48 -10.76
C TYR A 44 2.87 11.00 -10.73
N ASP A 45 3.65 10.54 -11.72
CA ASP A 45 4.24 9.20 -11.75
C ASP A 45 5.26 9.00 -10.61
N GLY A 46 6.15 9.98 -10.38
CA GLY A 46 7.07 9.95 -9.25
C GLY A 46 6.36 9.98 -7.89
N MET A 47 5.28 10.76 -7.78
CA MET A 47 4.47 10.87 -6.57
C MET A 47 3.70 9.58 -6.25
N THR A 48 3.05 8.98 -7.24
CA THR A 48 2.36 7.68 -7.10
C THR A 48 3.34 6.57 -6.73
N SER A 49 4.50 6.50 -7.39
CA SER A 49 5.58 5.57 -7.05
C SER A 49 6.08 5.72 -5.60
N ALA A 50 6.20 6.95 -5.10
CA ALA A 50 6.60 7.20 -3.73
C ALA A 50 5.54 6.71 -2.72
N TYR A 51 4.26 6.94 -2.99
CA TYR A 51 3.17 6.43 -2.15
C TYR A 51 3.16 4.91 -2.10
N GLU A 52 3.30 4.24 -3.24
CA GLU A 52 3.37 2.77 -3.32
C GLU A 52 4.52 2.21 -2.49
N PHE A 53 5.71 2.82 -2.57
CA PHE A 53 6.87 2.42 -1.78
C PHE A 53 6.59 2.50 -0.27
N VAL A 54 6.00 3.61 0.19
CA VAL A 54 5.68 3.81 1.61
C VAL A 54 4.60 2.83 2.06
N ILE A 55 3.55 2.62 1.27
CA ILE A 55 2.51 1.60 1.54
C ILE A 55 3.15 0.21 1.70
N GLY A 56 4.07 -0.16 0.80
CA GLY A 56 4.81 -1.42 0.88
C GLY A 56 5.60 -1.54 2.18
N LYS A 57 6.26 -0.45 2.60
CA LYS A 57 6.98 -0.42 3.89
C LYS A 57 6.03 -0.58 5.07
N CYS A 58 4.90 0.12 5.10
CA CYS A 58 3.87 -0.02 6.14
C CYS A 58 3.35 -1.46 6.24
N ARG A 59 3.03 -2.09 5.11
CA ARG A 59 2.60 -3.50 5.04
C ARG A 59 3.67 -4.46 5.59
N SER A 60 4.94 -4.24 5.26
CA SER A 60 6.05 -5.03 5.81
C SER A 60 6.14 -4.92 7.34
N MET A 61 5.83 -3.74 7.89
CA MET A 61 5.86 -3.49 9.33
C MET A 61 4.66 -4.08 10.07
N LEU A 62 3.53 -4.28 9.39
CA LEU A 62 2.35 -5.00 9.87
C LEU A 62 2.56 -6.53 9.93
N GLY A 63 3.72 -7.04 9.45
CA GLY A 63 4.00 -8.47 9.43
C GLY A 63 3.34 -9.21 8.26
N TYR A 64 2.74 -8.51 7.29
CA TYR A 64 2.39 -9.08 5.99
C TYR A 64 3.65 -9.27 5.15
N SER A 65 4.49 -10.24 5.52
CA SER A 65 5.39 -10.87 4.57
C SER A 65 4.55 -11.85 3.76
N GLY A 66 4.19 -11.50 2.52
CA GLY A 66 3.40 -12.37 1.66
C GLY A 66 3.96 -13.79 1.57
N SER A 67 3.36 -14.70 2.33
CA SER A 67 3.28 -16.13 2.06
C SER A 67 2.13 -16.64 2.94
N MET A 68 0.97 -16.81 2.33
CA MET A 68 -0.09 -17.64 2.90
C MET A 68 0.53 -19.01 3.16
N PRO A 69 0.58 -19.51 4.41
CA PRO A 69 1.05 -20.87 4.65
C PRO A 69 0.20 -21.79 3.77
N SER A 70 0.84 -22.61 2.92
CA SER A 70 0.09 -23.59 2.14
C SER A 70 -0.74 -24.40 3.12
N GLU A 71 -2.05 -24.41 2.95
CA GLU A 71 -2.95 -25.26 3.72
C GLU A 71 -2.39 -26.69 3.66
N VAL A 72 -1.86 -27.15 4.80
CA VAL A 72 -1.37 -28.52 4.94
C VAL A 72 -2.60 -29.39 4.71
N PRO A 73 -2.61 -30.28 3.69
CA PRO A 73 -3.76 -31.15 3.46
C PRO A 73 -4.03 -31.92 4.74
N ASN A 74 -5.24 -31.74 5.28
CA ASN A 74 -5.72 -32.48 6.43
C ASN A 74 -5.66 -33.97 6.09
N GLN A 75 -4.62 -34.66 6.55
CA GLN A 75 -4.52 -36.11 6.50
C GLN A 75 -5.42 -36.69 7.59
N SER A 76 -6.74 -36.55 7.39
CA SER A 76 -7.71 -37.35 8.11
C SER A 76 -7.60 -38.78 7.58
N GLU A 77 -6.84 -39.55 8.34
CA GLU A 77 -6.86 -41.01 8.55
C GLU A 77 -7.83 -41.81 7.64
N GLU A 78 -7.26 -42.63 6.75
CA GLU A 78 -7.80 -43.96 6.42
C GLU A 78 -6.86 -45.04 6.94
#